data_AF-A0A1J3I3M3-F1
#
_entry.id   AF-A0A1J3I3M3-F1
#
_cell.length_a   1.000
_cell.length_b   1.000
_cell.length_c   1.000
_cell.angle_alpha   90.00
_cell.angle_beta   90.00
_cell.angle_gamma   90.00
#
_symmetry.space_group_name_H-M   'P 1'
#
loop_
_entity.id
_entity.type
_entity.pdbx_description
1 polymer ?
#
loop_
_entity_poly.entity_id
_entity_poly.type
_entity_poly.pdbx_seq_one_letter_code
_entity_poly.pdbx_strand_id
1 'polypeptide(L)'
;MFSDLPREIEEEILSRVPIKSLRQLRATGKRWYHHPLFKDPKFIKRYFDTTPRKYHKAIVLNEFRIQSMSSYVDERRISPSRFLLIDPLDNQKVDIAHAFH
;
A
#
# COMPACT_ATOMS: atom_id res chain seq x y z
N MET A 1 -15.21 10.74 23.41
CA MET A 1 -13.98 9.98 23.74
C MET A 1 -12.78 10.36 22.90
N PHE A 2 -12.79 10.31 21.56
CA PHE A 2 -11.58 10.72 20.81
C PHE A 2 -11.35 12.25 20.83
N SER A 3 -12.39 13.07 20.59
CA SER A 3 -12.24 14.55 20.59
C SER A 3 -12.32 15.23 21.94
N ASP A 4 -12.16 14.45 23.01
CA ASP A 4 -11.91 15.01 24.35
C ASP A 4 -10.38 15.03 24.62
N LEU A 5 -9.58 14.48 23.70
CA LEU A 5 -8.12 14.50 23.78
C LEU A 5 -7.56 15.84 23.28
N PRO A 6 -6.44 16.31 23.86
CA PRO A 6 -5.68 17.41 23.28
C PRO A 6 -5.26 17.09 21.83
N ARG A 7 -5.24 18.13 20.98
CA ARG A 7 -4.93 18.01 19.54
C ARG A 7 -3.61 17.28 19.27
N GLU A 8 -2.60 17.52 20.09
CA GLU A 8 -1.27 16.91 19.95
C GLU A 8 -1.31 15.39 20.14
N ILE A 9 -2.12 14.91 21.09
CA ILE A 9 -2.30 13.49 21.37
C ILE A 9 -3.09 12.81 20.25
N GLU A 10 -4.14 13.48 19.74
CA GLU A 10 -4.85 12.99 18.55
C GLU A 10 -3.94 12.88 17.33
N GLU A 11 -3.11 13.89 17.09
CA GLU A 11 -2.14 13.92 15.99
C GLU A 11 -1.14 12.76 16.11
N GLU A 12 -0.61 12.53 17.31
CA GLU A 12 0.32 11.44 17.59
C GLU A 12 -0.34 10.07 17.35
N ILE A 13 -1.54 9.84 17.86
CA ILE A 13 -2.24 8.56 17.67
C ILE A 13 -2.51 8.32 16.18
N LEU A 14 -3.07 9.30 15.47
CA LEU A 14 -3.39 9.16 14.05
C LEU A 14 -2.12 9.00 13.19
N SER A 15 -0.98 9.59 13.60
CA SER A 15 0.28 9.44 12.87
C SER A 15 0.79 7.99 12.83
N ARG A 16 0.42 7.18 13.83
CA ARG A 16 0.82 5.77 13.94
C ARG A 16 -0.14 4.82 13.21
N VAL A 17 -1.33 5.28 12.84
CA VAL A 17 -2.34 4.46 12.16
C VAL A 17 -2.00 4.35 10.67
N PRO A 18 -2.00 3.16 10.04
CA PRO A 18 -1.76 3.02 8.61
C PRO A 18 -2.76 3.78 7.71
N ILE A 19 -2.31 4.23 6.55
CA ILE A 19 -3.08 5.17 5.71
C ILE A 19 -4.41 4.59 5.22
N LYS A 20 -4.46 3.26 5.03
CA LYS A 20 -5.70 2.57 4.65
C LYS A 20 -6.74 2.64 5.75
N SER A 21 -6.34 2.39 6.98
CA SER A 21 -7.20 2.47 8.15
C SER A 21 -7.65 3.91 8.39
N LEU A 22 -6.79 4.91 8.19
CA LEU A 22 -7.19 6.33 8.24
C LEU A 22 -8.22 6.70 7.16
N ARG A 23 -8.08 6.18 5.93
CA ARG A 23 -9.06 6.39 4.86
C ARG A 23 -10.42 5.77 5.21
N GLN A 24 -10.41 4.57 5.80
CA GLN A 24 -11.63 3.93 6.30
C GLN A 24 -12.24 4.72 7.45
N LEU A 25 -11.42 5.17 8.41
CA LEU A 25 -11.85 6.00 9.54
C LEU A 25 -12.56 7.27 9.06
N ARG A 26 -11.98 7.96 8.07
CA ARG A 26 -12.58 9.15 7.44
C ARG A 26 -13.95 8.86 6.81
N ALA A 27 -14.19 7.64 6.34
CA ALA A 27 -15.45 7.22 5.73
C ALA A 27 -16.53 6.79 6.75
N THR A 28 -16.18 6.55 8.01
CA THR A 28 -17.13 6.08 9.04
C THR A 28 -18.14 7.14 9.48
N GLY A 29 -17.85 8.43 9.31
CA GLY A 29 -18.80 9.48 9.69
C GLY A 29 -18.33 10.91 9.45
N LYS A 30 -19.28 11.85 9.47
CA LYS A 30 -19.04 13.29 9.20
C LYS A 30 -17.99 13.91 10.12
N ARG A 31 -17.92 13.51 11.38
CA ARG A 31 -16.91 13.98 12.34
C ARG A 31 -15.50 13.71 11.86
N TRP A 32 -15.23 12.48 11.42
CA TRP A 32 -13.92 12.11 10.87
C TRP A 32 -13.70 12.70 9.48
N TYR A 33 -14.73 12.76 8.65
CA TYR A 33 -14.64 13.41 7.34
C TYR A 33 -14.23 14.88 7.42
N HIS A 34 -14.77 15.62 8.40
CA HIS A 34 -14.48 17.02 8.64
C HIS A 34 -13.35 17.27 9.66
N HIS A 35 -12.63 16.23 10.11
CA HIS A 35 -11.59 16.37 11.13
C HIS A 35 -10.47 17.31 10.65
N PRO A 36 -10.04 18.33 11.44
CA PRO A 36 -9.04 19.31 11.02
C PRO A 36 -7.71 18.70 10.57
N LEU A 37 -7.26 17.64 11.25
CA LEU A 37 -6.00 16.97 10.94
C LEU A 37 -5.96 16.40 9.50
N PHE A 38 -7.08 15.91 8.97
CA PHE A 38 -7.11 15.40 7.58
C PHE A 38 -7.08 16.48 6.51
N LYS A 39 -7.18 17.76 6.91
CA LYS A 39 -7.06 18.93 6.03
C LYS A 39 -5.77 19.72 6.29
N ASP A 40 -5.04 19.38 7.35
CA ASP A 40 -3.79 20.07 7.72
C ASP A 40 -2.64 19.60 6.81
N PRO A 41 -2.09 20.47 5.95
CA PRO A 41 -1.01 20.10 5.05
C PRO A 41 0.26 19.68 5.79
N LYS A 42 0.51 20.21 7.01
CA LYS A 42 1.68 19.83 7.81
C LYS A 42 1.56 18.38 8.30
N PHE A 43 0.38 18.01 8.79
CA PHE A 43 0.09 16.65 9.21
C PHE A 43 0.22 15.68 8.04
N ILE A 44 -0.40 16.00 6.91
CA ILE A 44 -0.35 15.19 5.69
C ILE A 44 1.10 14.96 5.27
N LYS A 45 1.91 16.02 5.17
CA LYS A 45 3.32 15.92 4.77
C LYS A 45 4.13 15.03 5.73
N ARG A 46 4.07 15.33 7.05
CA ARG A 46 4.78 14.54 8.08
C ARG A 46 4.40 13.07 8.04
N TYR A 47 3.11 12.80 7.86
CA TYR A 47 2.60 11.45 7.78
C TYR A 47 3.15 10.70 6.57
N PHE A 48 3.15 11.31 5.38
CA PHE A 48 3.70 10.70 4.17
C PHE A 48 5.22 10.51 4.20
N ASP A 49 5.94 11.39 4.89
CA ASP A 49 7.40 11.28 5.05
C ASP A 49 7.78 10.18 6.05
N THR A 50 6.98 9.98 7.10
CA THR A 50 7.24 9.02 8.19
C THR A 50 6.72 7.62 7.89
N THR A 51 5.67 7.50 7.06
CA THR A 51 5.10 6.20 6.72
C THR A 51 6.05 5.47 5.77
N PRO A 52 6.58 4.28 6.14
CA PRO A 52 7.40 3.48 5.25
C PRO A 52 6.61 3.23 3.97
N ARG A 53 7.13 3.72 2.84
CA ARG A 53 6.56 3.42 1.52
C ARG A 53 6.63 1.90 1.39
N LYS A 54 5.48 1.23 1.32
CA LYS A 54 5.44 -0.19 0.99
C LYS A 54 5.92 -0.32 -0.44
N TYR A 55 7.22 -0.55 -0.62
CA TYR A 55 7.76 -0.98 -1.88
C TYR A 55 7.22 -2.39 -2.13
N HIS A 56 6.26 -2.50 -3.05
CA HIS A 56 5.99 -3.80 -3.62
C HIS A 56 7.19 -4.12 -4.51
N LYS A 57 7.96 -5.16 -4.15
CA LYS A 57 9.01 -5.68 -5.02
C LYS A 57 8.32 -6.36 -6.19
N ALA A 58 8.27 -5.68 -7.33
CA ALA A 58 7.90 -6.32 -8.58
C ALA A 58 9.17 -6.93 -9.16
N ILE A 59 9.15 -8.25 -9.38
CA ILE A 59 10.20 -8.92 -10.14
C ILE A 59 9.77 -8.88 -11.60
N VAL A 60 10.50 -8.15 -12.43
CA VAL A 60 10.28 -8.11 -13.88
C VAL A 60 11.34 -8.98 -14.54
N LEU A 61 10.91 -9.88 -15.42
CA LEU A 61 11.81 -10.64 -16.28
C LEU A 61 12.00 -9.85 -17.58
N ASN A 62 13.16 -9.22 -17.76
CA ASN A 62 13.51 -8.53 -19.00
C ASN A 62 14.62 -9.29 -19.71
N GLU A 63 14.36 -9.80 -20.92
CA GLU A 63 15.35 -10.53 -21.73
C GLU A 63 16.07 -11.63 -20.92
N PHE A 64 15.31 -12.44 -20.17
CA PHE A 64 15.82 -13.50 -19.29
C PHE A 64 16.65 -13.03 -18.08
N ARG A 65 16.73 -11.72 -17.83
CA ARG A 65 17.36 -11.15 -16.63
C ARG A 65 16.29 -10.80 -15.61
N ILE A 66 16.45 -11.35 -14.41
CA ILE A 66 15.63 -11.00 -13.24
C ILE A 66 16.02 -9.60 -12.80
N GLN A 67 15.13 -8.63 -12.96
CA GLN A 67 15.32 -7.27 -12.47
C GLN A 67 14.32 -6.98 -11.36
N SER A 68 14.82 -6.61 -10.18
CA SER A 68 14.00 -6.17 -9.07
C SER A 68 13.67 -4.70 -9.25
N MET A 69 12.40 -4.39 -9.53
CA MET A 69 11.91 -3.02 -9.61
C MET A 69 11.13 -2.67 -8.33
N SER A 70 11.54 -1.60 -7.65
CA SER A 70 10.71 -1.00 -6.60
C SER A 70 9.67 -0.09 -7.26
N SER A 71 8.52 -0.63 -7.63
CA SER A 71 7.42 0.18 -8.17
C SER A 71 6.31 0.37 -7.12
N TYR A 72 5.63 1.51 -7.20
CA TYR A 72 4.45 1.81 -6.39
C TYR A 72 3.28 1.00 -6.95
N VAL A 73 3.21 -0.29 -6.63
CA VAL A 73 2.01 -1.07 -6.98
C VAL A 73 0.91 -0.67 -5.99
N ASP A 74 -0.07 0.12 -6.45
CA ASP A 74 -1.32 0.31 -5.71
C ASP A 74 -1.98 -1.08 -5.63
N GLU A 75 -2.31 -1.53 -4.43
CA GLU A 75 -2.91 -2.87 -4.18
C GLU A 75 -4.32 -3.04 -4.79
N ARG A 76 -4.72 -2.15 -5.72
CA ARG A 76 -5.93 -2.31 -6.51
C ARG A 76 -5.71 -3.43 -7.52
N ARG A 77 -5.98 -4.65 -7.04
CA ARG A 77 -6.31 -5.83 -7.84
C ARG A 77 -5.21 -6.29 -8.81
N ILE A 78 -3.98 -6.49 -8.33
CA ILE A 78 -3.30 -7.69 -8.80
C ILE A 78 -3.96 -8.83 -8.04
N SER A 79 -5.06 -9.35 -8.61
CA SER A 79 -5.45 -10.70 -8.26
C SER A 79 -4.19 -11.55 -8.47
N PRO A 80 -3.74 -12.37 -7.51
CA PRO A 80 -2.67 -13.33 -7.73
C PRO A 80 -3.20 -14.46 -8.63
N SER A 81 -3.86 -14.09 -9.73
CA SER A 81 -4.31 -14.97 -10.77
C SER A 81 -3.07 -15.39 -11.56
N ARG A 82 -2.40 -16.38 -10.98
CA ARG A 82 -1.42 -17.28 -11.57
C ARG A 82 -0.19 -16.57 -12.12
N PHE A 83 0.97 -16.84 -11.52
CA PHE A 83 2.25 -16.49 -12.12
C PHE A 83 2.47 -17.42 -13.33
N LEU A 84 1.84 -17.08 -14.45
CA LEU A 84 1.96 -17.83 -15.69
C LEU A 84 3.20 -17.35 -16.45
N LEU A 85 4.23 -18.18 -16.53
CA LEU A 85 5.32 -18.00 -17.46
C LEU A 85 4.99 -18.69 -18.79
N ILE A 86 5.49 -18.15 -19.89
CA ILE A 86 5.43 -18.82 -21.20
C ILE A 86 6.72 -19.63 -21.32
N ASP A 87 6.59 -20.95 -21.54
CA ASP A 87 7.71 -21.82 -21.86
C ASP A 87 8.29 -21.40 -23.22
N PRO A 88 9.57 -21.01 -23.32
CA PRO A 88 10.18 -20.62 -24.58
C PRO A 88 10.35 -21.78 -25.59
N LEU A 89 10.22 -23.04 -25.17
CA LEU A 89 10.34 -24.21 -26.05
C LEU A 89 9.01 -24.60 -26.70
N ASP A 90 7.88 -24.52 -25.98
CA ASP A 90 6.58 -24.98 -26.50
C ASP A 90 5.47 -23.89 -26.52
N ASN A 91 5.77 -22.67 -26.05
CA ASN A 91 4.82 -21.56 -25.89
C ASN A 91 3.63 -21.82 -24.95
N GLN A 92 3.68 -22.84 -24.11
CA GLN A 92 2.67 -23.17 -23.11
C GLN A 92 2.79 -22.24 -21.90
N LYS A 93 1.65 -21.94 -21.29
CA LYS A 93 1.59 -21.19 -20.04
C LYS A 93 1.77 -22.13 -18.84
N VAL A 94 2.85 -21.96 -18.10
CA VAL A 94 3.20 -22.75 -16.92
C VAL A 94 2.99 -21.92 -15.65
N ASP A 95 2.25 -22.46 -14.69
CA ASP A 95 2.07 -21.82 -13.37
C ASP A 95 3.26 -22.15 -12.46
N ILE A 96 4.10 -21.15 -12.20
CA ILE A 96 5.32 -21.32 -11.38
C ILE A 96 5.04 -21.37 -9.88
N ALA A 97 3.78 -21.20 -9.44
CA ALA A 97 3.41 -21.33 -8.02
C ALA A 97 3.74 -22.71 -7.44
N HIS A 98 3.94 -23.72 -8.30
CA HIS A 98 4.24 -25.11 -7.92
C HIS A 98 5.66 -25.55 -8.32
N ALA A 99 6.50 -24.66 -8.86
CA ALA A 99 7.80 -25.03 -9.44
C ALA A 99 8.94 -25.17 -8.41
N PHE A 100 8.79 -24.59 -7.21
CA PHE A 100 9.79 -24.67 -6.15
C PHE A 100 9.16 -25.35 -4.94
N HIS A 101 9.52 -26.62 -4.74
CA HIS A 101 9.10 -27.47 -3.62
C HIS A 101 10.21 -27.59 -2.58
#